data_AF-A0A4S8WER9-F1
#
_entry.id   AF-A0A4S8WER9-F1
#
_cell.length_a   1.000
_cell.length_b   1.000
_cell.length_c   1.000
_cell.angle_alpha   90.00
_cell.angle_beta   90.00
_cell.angle_gamma   90.00
#
_symmetry.space_group_name_H-M   'P 1'
#
loop_
_entity.id
_entity.type
_entity.pdbx_description
1 polymer ?
#
loop_
_entity_poly.entity_id
_entity_poly.type
_entity_poly.pdbx_seq_one_letter_code
_entity_poly.pdbx_strand_id
1 'polypeptide(L)'
;MAWAHYADYWVVLLFYGGFLLAELDIRRSALAASKTFSNTLSSPKPSMLWSVFYTLVFIGGLYLGGQPEQRWEHAPGWMTLWSLIPSYIHDRHRYWTGWGALLLVWSTSNSPMLQRIFNNRFTQYLGKISFSLYLVHGFMIHTLYYSLLPVVWNIFGSETHLQKEVSFGVALGIVSVFLFVALNFFLIVRSAIIGSKQWQTFYNYTPIFCISTV
;
A
#
# COMPACT_ATOMS: atom_id res chain seq x y z
N MET A 1 12.49 15.95 -7.59
CA MET A 1 11.04 15.80 -7.84
C MET A 1 10.64 16.25 -9.23
N ALA A 2 10.74 17.52 -9.59
CA ALA A 2 10.36 18.01 -10.93
C ALA A 2 11.09 17.28 -12.07
N TRP A 3 12.41 17.06 -11.93
CA TRP A 3 13.19 16.28 -12.90
C TRP A 3 12.75 14.82 -13.01
N ALA A 4 12.43 14.16 -11.89
CA ALA A 4 11.97 12.78 -11.88
C ALA A 4 10.56 12.62 -12.48
N HIS A 5 9.70 13.63 -12.30
CA HIS A 5 8.39 13.72 -12.98
C HIS A 5 8.54 13.91 -14.49
N TYR A 6 9.47 14.77 -14.90
CA TYR A 6 9.75 15.03 -16.30
C TYR A 6 10.38 13.82 -17.03
N ALA A 7 11.27 13.10 -16.35
CA ALA A 7 11.95 11.91 -16.88
C ALA A 7 11.14 10.60 -16.72
N ASP A 8 9.87 10.69 -16.32
CA ASP A 8 8.96 9.56 -16.11
C ASP A 8 9.47 8.47 -15.14
N TYR A 9 10.31 8.85 -14.18
CA TYR A 9 10.78 7.93 -13.14
C TYR A 9 9.81 7.91 -11.96
N TRP A 10 8.67 7.24 -12.12
CA TRP A 10 7.61 7.17 -11.09
C TRP A 10 8.12 6.60 -9.76
N VAL A 11 9.04 5.62 -9.80
CA VAL A 11 9.62 5.00 -8.59
C VAL A 11 10.39 6.03 -7.77
N VAL A 12 11.20 6.84 -8.44
CA VAL A 12 12.02 7.88 -7.82
C VAL A 12 11.13 9.00 -7.27
N LEU A 13 10.08 9.35 -7.99
CA LEU A 13 9.08 10.32 -7.54
C LEU A 13 8.37 9.84 -6.26
N LEU A 14 7.92 8.58 -6.22
CA LEU A 14 7.29 7.99 -5.04
C LEU A 14 8.24 7.93 -3.84
N PHE A 15 9.49 7.53 -4.09
CA PHE A 15 10.53 7.46 -3.05
C PHE A 15 10.78 8.82 -2.40
N TYR A 16 11.08 9.84 -3.20
CA TYR A 16 11.28 11.19 -2.68
C TYR A 16 10.00 11.76 -2.06
N GLY A 17 8.82 11.35 -2.54
CA GLY A 17 7.53 11.83 -2.04
C GLY A 17 7.28 11.31 -0.63
N GLY A 18 7.50 10.01 -0.42
CA GLY A 18 7.49 9.41 0.91
C GLY A 18 8.52 10.04 1.85
N PHE A 19 9.74 10.29 1.37
CA PHE A 19 10.78 10.96 2.15
C PHE A 19 10.35 12.36 2.63
N LEU A 20 9.82 13.19 1.73
CA LEU A 20 9.34 14.52 2.07
C LEU A 20 8.15 14.48 3.04
N LEU A 21 7.23 13.53 2.86
CA LEU A 21 6.10 13.36 3.78
C LEU A 21 6.55 12.96 5.19
N ALA A 22 7.54 12.06 5.30
CA ALA A 22 8.11 11.66 6.58
C ALA A 22 8.82 12.83 7.29
N GLU A 23 9.61 13.61 6.56
CA GLU A 23 10.27 14.81 7.10
C GLU A 23 9.24 15.84 7.60
N LEU A 24 8.16 16.05 6.86
CA LEU A 24 7.07 16.94 7.28
C LEU A 24 6.34 16.42 8.52
N ASP A 25 6.13 15.11 8.63
CA ASP A 25 5.48 14.48 9.77
C ASP A 25 6.32 14.62 11.05
N ILE A 26 7.63 14.40 10.95
CA ILE A 26 8.60 14.62 12.06
C ILE A 26 8.54 16.07 12.52
N ARG A 27 8.59 17.03 11.59
CA ARG A 27 8.51 18.45 11.92
C ARG A 27 7.18 18.80 12.60
N ARG A 28 6.05 18.33 12.07
CA ARG A 28 4.72 18.55 12.68
C ARG A 28 4.68 18.01 14.11
N SER A 29 5.21 16.81 14.33
CA SER A 29 5.28 16.18 15.65
C SER A 29 6.16 16.98 16.63
N ALA A 30 7.31 17.48 16.18
CA ALA A 30 8.18 18.34 16.97
C ALA A 30 7.49 19.67 17.36
N LEU A 31 6.79 20.31 16.42
CA LEU A 31 6.01 21.52 16.67
C LEU A 31 4.81 21.27 17.62
N ALA A 32 4.16 20.12 17.53
CA ALA A 32 3.08 19.75 18.44
C ALA A 32 3.61 19.54 19.86
N ALA A 33 4.77 18.90 20.02
CA ALA A 33 5.43 18.73 21.31
C ALA A 33 5.84 20.08 21.94
N SER A 34 6.43 20.99 21.18
CA SER A 34 6.80 22.33 21.68
C SER A 34 5.57 23.16 22.08
N LYS A 35 4.48 23.06 21.32
CA LYS A 35 3.23 23.77 21.62
C LYS A 35 2.52 23.22 22.86
N THR A 36 2.65 21.92 23.11
CA THR A 36 2.14 21.26 24.32
C THR A 36 2.88 21.72 25.58
N PHE A 37 4.20 21.92 25.49
CA PHE A 37 5.00 22.45 26.59
C PHE A 37 4.65 23.91 26.95
N SER A 38 4.29 24.72 25.96
CA SER A 38 3.94 26.13 26.15
C SER A 38 2.48 26.36 26.59
N ASN A 39 1.55 25.45 26.27
CA ASN A 39 0.12 25.62 26.51
C ASN A 39 -0.39 24.60 27.54
N THR A 40 -0.08 24.82 28.81
CA THR A 40 -0.77 24.15 29.93
C THR A 40 -2.20 24.68 30.16
N LEU A 41 -2.64 25.69 29.40
CA LEU A 41 -4.01 26.19 29.39
C LEU A 41 -4.56 26.15 27.95
N SER A 42 -5.73 25.54 27.78
CA SER A 42 -6.51 25.38 26.53
C SER A 42 -6.09 24.24 25.59
N SER A 43 -6.83 23.13 25.68
CA SER A 43 -6.79 22.01 24.73
C SER A 43 -7.44 22.44 23.42
N PRO A 44 -6.72 22.51 22.29
CA PRO A 44 -7.31 22.83 21.00
C PRO A 44 -8.14 21.64 20.52
N LYS A 45 -9.45 21.84 20.39
CA LYS A 45 -10.35 20.82 19.80
C LYS A 45 -9.88 20.52 18.36
N PRO A 46 -9.73 19.25 17.96
CA PRO A 46 -9.43 18.91 16.58
C PRO A 46 -10.57 19.43 15.70
N SER A 47 -10.25 20.30 14.76
CA SER A 47 -11.28 20.88 13.88
C SER A 47 -11.84 19.75 13.01
N MET A 48 -13.14 19.47 13.17
CA MET A 48 -13.88 18.46 12.40
C MET A 48 -13.75 18.68 10.88
N LEU A 49 -13.63 19.93 10.43
CA LEU A 49 -13.43 20.29 9.02
C LEU A 49 -12.16 19.67 8.44
N TRP A 50 -11.04 19.72 9.17
CA TRP A 50 -9.78 19.10 8.75
C TRP A 50 -9.89 17.58 8.68
N SER A 51 -10.58 16.95 9.64
CA SER A 51 -10.83 15.49 9.60
C SER A 51 -11.65 15.07 8.39
N VAL A 52 -12.68 15.84 8.03
CA VAL A 52 -13.50 15.59 6.82
C VAL A 52 -12.65 15.78 5.57
N PHE A 53 -11.87 16.86 5.49
CA PHE A 53 -10.98 17.13 4.36
C PHE A 53 -10.00 15.97 4.13
N TYR A 54 -9.29 15.51 5.16
CA TYR A 54 -8.36 14.38 5.00
C TYR A 54 -9.07 13.08 4.61
N THR A 55 -10.28 12.84 5.09
CA THR A 55 -11.09 11.68 4.68
C THR A 55 -11.46 11.76 3.19
N LEU A 56 -11.84 12.94 2.70
CA LEU A 56 -12.13 13.15 1.27
C LEU A 56 -10.87 12.96 0.42
N VAL A 57 -9.72 13.47 0.87
CA VAL A 57 -8.43 13.25 0.19
C VAL A 57 -8.07 11.77 0.16
N PHE A 58 -8.34 11.02 1.23
CA PHE A 58 -8.13 9.58 1.28
C PHE A 58 -9.01 8.85 0.26
N ILE A 59 -10.30 9.18 0.18
CA ILE A 59 -11.23 8.60 -0.80
C ILE A 59 -10.78 8.94 -2.23
N GLY A 60 -10.37 10.19 -2.47
CA GLY A 60 -9.82 10.62 -3.76
C GLY A 60 -8.54 9.86 -4.13
N GLY A 61 -7.63 9.69 -3.16
CA GLY A 61 -6.41 8.90 -3.35
C GLY A 61 -6.70 7.42 -3.65
N LEU A 62 -7.71 6.83 -2.99
CA LEU A 62 -8.16 5.46 -3.25
C LEU A 62 -8.77 5.33 -4.65
N TYR A 63 -9.56 6.32 -5.07
CA TYR A 63 -10.12 6.38 -6.42
C TYR A 63 -9.02 6.45 -7.47
N LEU A 64 -8.03 7.34 -7.31
CA LEU A 64 -6.87 7.45 -8.22
C LEU A 64 -5.99 6.18 -8.23
N GLY A 65 -5.88 5.50 -7.09
CA GLY A 65 -5.18 4.22 -6.97
C GLY A 65 -5.88 3.07 -7.70
N GLY A 66 -7.21 3.16 -7.85
CA GLY A 66 -8.03 2.17 -8.57
C GLY A 66 -8.07 2.35 -10.09
N GLN A 67 -7.02 2.92 -10.69
CA GLN A 67 -6.97 3.18 -12.13
C GLN A 67 -7.21 1.89 -12.94
N PRO A 68 -8.22 1.86 -13.83
CA PRO A 68 -8.46 0.71 -14.68
C PRO A 68 -7.34 0.59 -15.73
N GLU A 69 -6.76 -0.62 -15.83
CA GLU A 69 -5.72 -0.92 -16.81
C GLU A 69 -6.29 -1.06 -18.23
N GLN A 70 -7.54 -1.51 -18.36
CA GLN A 70 -8.26 -1.69 -19.61
C GLN A 70 -9.62 -0.99 -19.58
N ARG A 71 -10.11 -0.56 -20.75
CA ARG A 71 -11.46 0.04 -20.92
C ARG A 71 -11.71 1.30 -20.08
N TRP A 72 -10.72 2.19 -20.03
CA TRP A 72 -10.81 3.50 -19.35
C TRP A 72 -11.98 4.36 -19.86
N GLU A 73 -12.45 4.13 -21.09
CA GLU A 73 -13.60 4.80 -21.72
C GLU A 73 -14.94 4.51 -21.02
N HIS A 74 -15.09 3.34 -20.39
CA HIS A 74 -16.33 2.94 -19.72
C HIS A 74 -16.34 3.29 -18.22
N ALA A 75 -15.23 3.80 -17.68
CA ALA A 75 -15.13 4.15 -16.28
C ALA A 75 -15.43 5.67 -16.09
N PRO A 76 -16.47 6.04 -15.32
CA PRO A 76 -16.88 7.43 -15.18
C PRO A 76 -15.76 8.25 -14.53
N GLY A 77 -15.40 9.38 -15.13
CA GLY A 77 -14.33 10.29 -14.68
C GLY A 77 -12.93 9.97 -15.21
N TRP A 78 -12.68 8.75 -15.69
CA TRP A 78 -11.34 8.36 -16.16
C TRP A 78 -10.96 8.93 -17.51
N MET A 79 -11.94 9.21 -18.37
CA MET A 79 -11.72 9.85 -19.68
C MET A 79 -11.10 11.25 -19.54
N THR A 80 -11.53 12.04 -18.55
CA THR A 80 -10.94 13.35 -18.25
C THR A 80 -9.60 13.24 -17.55
N LEU A 81 -9.43 12.29 -16.62
CA LEU A 81 -8.15 12.06 -15.96
C LEU A 81 -7.08 11.59 -16.95
N TRP A 82 -7.46 10.78 -17.94
CA TRP A 82 -6.54 10.31 -18.98
C TRP A 82 -6.06 11.44 -19.89
N SER A 83 -6.93 12.39 -20.25
CA SER A 83 -6.54 13.55 -21.06
C SER A 83 -5.68 14.57 -20.32
N LEU A 84 -5.74 14.58 -18.98
CA LEU A 84 -4.89 15.40 -18.11
C LEU A 84 -3.45 14.88 -17.97
N ILE A 85 -3.16 13.66 -18.43
CA ILE A 85 -1.80 13.09 -18.36
C ILE A 85 -0.92 13.77 -19.43
N PRO A 86 0.22 14.36 -19.04
CA PRO A 86 1.13 14.97 -20.01
C PRO A 86 1.66 13.97 -21.05
N SER A 87 1.82 14.44 -22.29
CA SER A 87 2.22 13.60 -23.43
C SER A 87 3.64 13.04 -23.37
N TYR A 88 4.51 13.61 -22.52
CA TYR A 88 5.88 13.12 -22.30
C TYR A 88 5.96 11.89 -21.38
N ILE A 89 4.86 11.49 -20.73
CA ILE A 89 4.80 10.33 -19.85
C ILE A 89 4.51 9.08 -20.68
N HIS A 90 5.41 8.10 -20.61
CA HIS A 90 5.31 6.83 -21.31
C HIS A 90 4.40 5.87 -20.54
N ASP A 91 4.55 5.77 -19.22
CA ASP A 91 3.78 4.86 -18.36
C ASP A 91 2.53 5.53 -17.75
N ARG A 92 1.56 5.87 -18.60
CA ARG A 92 0.32 6.58 -18.21
C ARG A 92 -0.54 5.84 -17.17
N HIS A 93 -0.44 4.51 -17.13
CA HIS A 93 -1.15 3.67 -16.14
C HIS A 93 -0.62 3.83 -14.71
N ARG A 94 0.62 4.31 -14.56
CA ARG A 94 1.28 4.45 -13.25
C ARG A 94 1.24 5.88 -12.71
N TYR A 95 0.84 6.82 -13.56
CA TYR A 95 0.84 8.23 -13.23
C TYR A 95 -0.13 8.57 -12.08
N TRP A 96 -1.42 8.28 -12.26
CA TRP A 96 -2.43 8.61 -11.25
C TRP A 96 -2.35 7.70 -10.03
N THR A 97 -1.97 6.44 -10.22
CA THR A 97 -1.74 5.53 -9.09
C THR A 97 -0.60 5.99 -8.20
N GLY A 98 0.47 6.56 -8.77
CA GLY A 98 1.55 7.18 -8.01
C GLY A 98 1.10 8.39 -7.18
N TRP A 99 0.36 9.31 -7.79
CA TRP A 99 -0.21 10.46 -7.07
C TRP A 99 -1.23 10.03 -6.01
N GLY A 100 -2.08 9.05 -6.32
CA GLY A 100 -3.03 8.44 -5.39
C GLY A 100 -2.34 7.86 -4.16
N ALA A 101 -1.22 7.15 -4.35
CA ALA A 101 -0.42 6.61 -3.25
C ALA A 101 0.13 7.72 -2.32
N LEU A 102 0.65 8.82 -2.88
CA LEU A 102 1.13 9.95 -2.08
C LEU A 102 -0.01 10.60 -1.28
N LEU A 103 -1.19 10.79 -1.89
CA LEU A 103 -2.36 11.35 -1.22
C LEU A 103 -2.89 10.42 -0.12
N LEU A 104 -2.87 9.10 -0.33
CA LEU A 104 -3.25 8.11 0.68
C LEU A 104 -2.32 8.16 1.90
N VAL A 105 -1.00 8.18 1.67
CA VAL A 105 -0.02 8.30 2.76
C VAL A 105 -0.19 9.61 3.50
N TRP A 106 -0.33 10.73 2.78
CA TRP A 106 -0.49 12.04 3.39
C TRP A 106 -1.78 12.17 4.21
N SER A 107 -2.93 11.74 3.67
CA SER A 107 -4.21 11.78 4.39
C SER A 107 -4.22 10.87 5.63
N THR A 108 -3.60 9.69 5.53
CA THR A 108 -3.50 8.76 6.66
C THR A 108 -2.60 9.30 7.77
N SER A 109 -1.48 9.96 7.44
CA SER A 109 -0.60 10.58 8.43
C SER A 109 -1.24 11.79 9.13
N ASN A 110 -2.18 12.51 8.51
CA ASN A 110 -2.74 13.74 9.12
C ASN A 110 -4.10 13.54 9.82
N SER A 111 -4.80 12.43 9.60
CA SER A 111 -6.12 12.20 10.20
C SER A 111 -6.06 11.20 11.37
N PRO A 112 -6.34 11.62 12.62
CA PRO A 112 -6.33 10.72 13.78
C PRO A 112 -7.32 9.56 13.67
N MET A 113 -8.45 9.77 12.97
CA MET A 113 -9.44 8.73 12.73
C MET A 113 -8.88 7.63 11.84
N LEU A 114 -8.23 8.00 10.73
CA LEU A 114 -7.61 7.04 9.82
C LEU A 114 -6.45 6.33 10.50
N GLN A 115 -5.60 7.07 11.21
CA GLN A 115 -4.51 6.47 12.00
C GLN A 115 -5.05 5.41 12.97
N ARG A 116 -6.18 5.66 13.65
CA ARG A 116 -6.79 4.67 14.55
C ARG A 116 -7.22 3.39 13.84
N ILE A 117 -7.70 3.49 12.60
CA ILE A 117 -8.08 2.33 11.78
C ILE A 117 -6.84 1.54 11.36
N PHE A 118 -5.77 2.23 10.93
CA PHE A 118 -4.55 1.61 10.41
C PHE A 118 -3.59 1.13 11.51
N ASN A 119 -3.66 1.69 12.72
CA ASN A 119 -2.84 1.28 13.87
C ASN A 119 -3.45 0.14 14.69
N ASN A 120 -4.57 -0.44 14.23
CA ASN A 120 -5.13 -1.63 14.86
C ASN A 120 -4.20 -2.84 14.74
N ARG A 121 -4.23 -3.72 15.75
CA ARG A 121 -3.40 -4.95 15.78
C ARG A 121 -3.59 -5.81 14.53
N PHE A 122 -4.82 -5.88 14.02
CA PHE A 122 -5.14 -6.60 12.79
C PHE A 122 -4.46 -5.99 11.56
N THR A 123 -4.57 -4.68 11.38
CA THR A 123 -3.95 -3.98 10.24
C THR A 123 -2.42 -4.04 10.30
N GLN A 124 -1.83 -3.94 11.49
CA GLN A 124 -0.39 -4.14 11.65
C GLN A 124 0.04 -5.59 11.37
N TYR A 125 -0.79 -6.59 11.71
CA TYR A 125 -0.53 -7.97 11.33
C TYR A 125 -0.56 -8.15 9.80
N LEU A 126 -1.57 -7.59 9.14
CA LEU A 126 -1.63 -7.56 7.67
C LEU A 126 -0.40 -6.88 7.05
N GLY A 127 0.05 -5.75 7.62
CA GLY A 127 1.27 -5.09 7.21
C GLY A 127 2.52 -5.98 7.35
N LYS A 128 2.65 -6.72 8.44
CA LYS A 128 3.77 -7.65 8.68
C LYS A 128 3.84 -8.76 7.63
N ILE A 129 2.69 -9.29 7.19
CA ILE A 129 2.63 -10.36 6.20
C ILE A 129 2.65 -9.85 4.75
N SER A 130 2.26 -8.59 4.53
CA SER A 130 2.07 -7.99 3.20
C SER A 130 3.32 -8.07 2.32
N PHE A 131 4.51 -7.83 2.87
CA PHE A 131 5.75 -7.86 2.09
C PHE A 131 6.10 -9.27 1.59
N SER A 132 6.01 -10.28 2.46
CA SER A 132 6.23 -11.68 2.07
C SER A 132 5.18 -12.13 1.04
N LEU A 133 3.92 -11.75 1.25
CA LEU A 133 2.84 -12.02 0.29
C LEU A 133 3.09 -11.33 -1.05
N TYR A 134 3.58 -10.08 -1.04
CA TYR A 134 3.91 -9.33 -2.25
C TYR A 134 5.01 -10.02 -3.07
N LEU A 135 6.03 -10.61 -2.44
CA LEU A 135 7.07 -11.34 -3.18
C LEU A 135 6.55 -12.66 -3.78
N VAL A 136 5.67 -13.36 -3.06
CA VAL A 136 5.28 -14.72 -3.41
C VAL A 136 4.06 -14.76 -4.34
N HIS A 137 3.10 -13.84 -4.19
CA HIS A 137 1.82 -13.90 -4.90
C HIS A 137 1.99 -13.92 -6.41
N GLY A 138 2.85 -13.06 -6.98
CA GLY A 138 3.06 -12.99 -8.42
C GLY A 138 3.57 -14.31 -8.98
N PHE A 139 4.60 -14.88 -8.35
CA PHE A 139 5.14 -16.19 -8.76
C PHE A 139 4.08 -17.29 -8.66
N MET A 140 3.30 -17.36 -7.58
CA MET A 140 2.29 -18.40 -7.40
C MET A 140 1.11 -18.25 -8.37
N ILE A 141 0.66 -17.03 -8.66
CA ILE A 141 -0.37 -16.80 -9.67
C ILE A 141 0.16 -17.23 -11.05
N HIS A 142 1.39 -16.81 -11.39
CA HIS A 142 1.93 -17.11 -12.71
C HIS A 142 2.22 -18.60 -12.93
N THR A 143 2.73 -19.30 -11.92
CA THR A 143 3.15 -20.70 -12.06
C THR A 143 2.09 -21.72 -11.69
N LEU A 144 1.38 -21.52 -10.57
CA LEU A 144 0.39 -22.48 -10.08
C LEU A 144 -0.99 -22.18 -10.63
N TYR A 145 -1.46 -20.94 -10.50
CA TYR A 145 -2.84 -20.62 -10.87
C TYR A 145 -3.09 -20.81 -12.37
N TYR A 146 -2.25 -20.24 -13.25
CA TYR A 146 -2.43 -20.43 -14.70
C TYR A 146 -2.23 -21.88 -15.16
N SER A 147 -1.41 -22.67 -14.46
CA SER A 147 -1.23 -24.10 -14.79
C SER A 147 -2.39 -24.96 -14.27
N LEU A 148 -3.00 -24.60 -13.14
CA LEU A 148 -4.14 -25.32 -12.57
C LEU A 148 -5.45 -25.04 -13.31
N LEU A 149 -5.63 -23.82 -13.83
CA LEU A 149 -6.84 -23.39 -14.51
C LEU A 149 -7.29 -24.35 -15.65
N PRO A 150 -6.42 -24.78 -16.59
CA PRO A 150 -6.80 -25.76 -17.62
C PRO A 150 -7.13 -27.15 -17.05
N VAL A 151 -6.46 -27.57 -15.97
CA VAL A 151 -6.74 -28.85 -15.30
C VAL A 151 -8.15 -28.82 -14.68
N VAL A 152 -8.49 -27.73 -13.98
CA VAL A 152 -9.81 -27.56 -13.37
C VAL A 152 -10.89 -27.44 -14.45
N TRP A 153 -10.62 -26.72 -15.55
CA TRP A 153 -11.55 -26.65 -16.69
C TRP A 153 -11.81 -28.00 -17.36
N ASN A 154 -10.82 -28.89 -17.44
CA ASN A 154 -11.01 -30.24 -17.96
C ASN A 154 -11.90 -31.11 -17.07
N ILE A 155 -11.97 -30.83 -15.76
CA ILE A 155 -12.77 -31.60 -14.80
C ILE A 155 -14.22 -31.06 -14.74
N PHE A 156 -14.39 -29.75 -14.63
CA PHE A 156 -15.70 -29.11 -14.42
C PHE A 156 -16.41 -28.68 -15.71
N GLY A 157 -15.70 -28.69 -16.85
CA GLY A 157 -16.18 -28.16 -18.12
C GLY A 157 -16.03 -26.64 -18.21
N SER A 158 -16.07 -26.11 -19.44
CA SER A 158 -15.90 -24.67 -19.71
C SER A 158 -16.98 -24.08 -20.62
N GLU A 159 -18.08 -24.81 -20.80
CA GLU A 159 -19.13 -24.49 -21.80
C GLU A 159 -20.08 -23.39 -21.28
N THR A 160 -20.38 -23.39 -19.97
CA THR A 160 -21.32 -22.44 -19.36
C THR A 160 -20.63 -21.40 -18.48
N HIS A 161 -21.26 -20.22 -18.31
CA HIS A 161 -20.72 -19.14 -17.46
C HIS A 161 -20.52 -19.59 -16.01
N LEU A 162 -21.49 -20.34 -15.47
CA LEU A 162 -21.42 -20.89 -14.12
C LEU A 162 -20.27 -21.88 -13.95
N GLN A 163 -20.02 -22.76 -14.93
CA GLN A 163 -18.88 -23.68 -14.89
C GLN A 163 -17.54 -22.94 -14.89
N LYS A 164 -17.44 -21.84 -15.64
CA LYS A 164 -16.24 -20.99 -15.61
C LYS A 164 -16.07 -20.37 -14.23
N GLU A 165 -17.10 -19.72 -13.68
CA GLU A 165 -17.05 -19.10 -12.35
C GLU A 165 -16.67 -20.11 -11.25
N VAL A 166 -17.26 -21.31 -11.29
CA VAL A 166 -16.92 -22.39 -10.35
C VAL A 166 -15.46 -22.84 -10.53
N SER A 167 -15.01 -23.03 -11.77
CA SER A 167 -13.61 -23.41 -12.05
C SER A 167 -12.62 -22.35 -11.57
N PHE A 168 -12.94 -21.07 -11.79
CA PHE A 168 -12.18 -19.92 -11.30
C PHE A 168 -12.11 -19.94 -9.76
N GLY A 169 -13.25 -20.11 -9.09
CA GLY A 169 -13.34 -20.16 -7.63
C GLY A 169 -12.55 -21.32 -7.03
N VAL A 170 -12.64 -22.51 -7.62
CA VAL A 170 -11.91 -23.71 -7.18
C VAL A 170 -10.40 -23.52 -7.36
N ALA A 171 -9.95 -23.06 -8.53
CA ALA A 171 -8.53 -22.81 -8.79
C ALA A 171 -7.96 -21.74 -7.83
N LEU A 172 -8.73 -20.67 -7.56
CA LEU A 172 -8.36 -19.65 -6.57
C LEU A 172 -8.31 -20.22 -5.15
N GLY A 173 -9.27 -21.07 -4.77
CA GLY A 173 -9.28 -21.74 -3.47
C GLY A 173 -8.03 -22.59 -3.25
N ILE A 174 -7.67 -23.41 -4.25
CA ILE A 174 -6.45 -24.23 -4.22
C ILE A 174 -5.21 -23.34 -4.07
N VAL A 175 -5.06 -22.33 -4.92
CA VAL A 175 -3.89 -21.42 -4.88
C VAL A 175 -3.83 -20.64 -3.56
N SER A 176 -4.97 -20.29 -2.97
CA SER A 176 -5.04 -19.62 -1.66
C SER A 176 -4.50 -20.48 -0.53
N VAL A 177 -4.76 -21.80 -0.56
CA VAL A 177 -4.18 -22.75 0.40
C VAL A 177 -2.66 -22.81 0.24
N PHE A 178 -2.17 -22.92 -0.99
CA PHE A 178 -0.73 -22.92 -1.27
C PHE A 178 -0.06 -21.60 -0.86
N LEU A 179 -0.71 -20.46 -1.13
CA LEU A 179 -0.26 -19.14 -0.67
C LEU A 179 -0.18 -19.06 0.85
N PHE A 180 -1.17 -19.60 1.56
CA PHE A 180 -1.14 -19.64 3.01
C PHE A 180 0.01 -20.49 3.55
N VAL A 181 0.27 -21.66 2.96
CA VAL A 181 1.41 -22.51 3.34
C VAL A 181 2.74 -21.80 3.09
N ALA A 182 2.92 -21.22 1.90
CA ALA A 182 4.12 -20.46 1.56
C ALA A 182 4.32 -19.28 2.52
N LEU A 183 3.26 -18.55 2.84
CA LEU A 183 3.32 -17.43 3.77
C LEU A 183 3.81 -17.85 5.15
N ASN A 184 3.24 -18.93 5.71
CA ASN A 184 3.68 -19.47 7.00
C ASN A 184 5.16 -19.86 6.99
N PHE A 185 5.62 -20.52 5.91
CA PHE A 185 7.03 -20.86 5.74
C PHE A 185 7.92 -19.59 5.76
N PHE A 186 7.59 -18.56 4.99
CA PHE A 186 8.37 -17.31 4.98
C PHE A 186 8.35 -16.56 6.31
N LEU A 187 7.24 -16.62 7.06
CA LEU A 187 7.16 -16.02 8.40
C LEU A 187 8.04 -16.77 9.41
N ILE A 188 8.08 -18.11 9.34
CA ILE A 188 8.98 -18.93 10.17
C ILE A 188 10.43 -18.57 9.85
N VAL A 189 10.82 -18.55 8.57
CA VAL A 189 12.18 -18.19 8.14
C VAL A 189 12.54 -16.79 8.62
N ARG A 190 11.65 -15.81 8.43
CA ARG A 190 11.85 -14.44 8.94
C ARG A 190 12.06 -14.41 10.45
N SER A 191 11.25 -15.15 11.22
CA SER A 191 11.38 -15.21 12.67
C SER A 191 12.69 -15.85 13.12
N ALA A 192 13.17 -16.87 12.41
CA ALA A 192 14.45 -17.53 12.67
C ALA A 192 15.65 -16.61 12.37
N ILE A 193 15.58 -15.84 11.29
CA ILE A 193 16.62 -14.87 10.92
C ILE A 193 16.68 -13.73 11.96
N ILE A 194 15.55 -13.13 12.31
CA ILE A 194 15.48 -12.03 13.29
C ILE A 194 15.86 -12.52 14.70
N GLY A 195 15.51 -13.75 15.05
CA GLY A 195 15.89 -14.39 16.31
C GLY A 195 17.36 -14.82 16.39
N SER A 196 18.12 -14.75 15.30
CA SER A 196 19.54 -15.08 15.31
C SER A 196 20.35 -14.01 16.05
N LYS A 197 21.29 -14.43 16.91
CA LYS A 197 22.11 -13.55 17.77
C LYS A 197 22.87 -12.45 17.02
N GLN A 198 23.08 -12.60 15.71
CA GLN A 198 23.80 -11.63 14.86
C GLN A 198 22.99 -10.35 14.61
N TRP A 199 21.66 -10.43 14.51
CA TRP A 199 20.81 -9.25 14.35
C TRP A 199 20.62 -8.46 15.65
N GLN A 200 20.64 -9.15 16.80
CA GLN A 200 20.63 -8.51 18.12
C GLN A 200 21.94 -7.75 18.42
N THR A 201 23.08 -8.25 17.93
CA THR A 201 24.35 -7.54 18.06
C THR A 201 24.40 -6.29 17.17
N PHE A 202 23.88 -6.34 15.93
CA PHE A 202 23.83 -5.16 15.05
C PHE A 202 23.01 -3.99 15.64
N TYR A 203 21.91 -4.29 16.33
CA TYR A 203 21.10 -3.30 17.07
C TYR A 203 21.82 -2.72 18.29
N ASN A 204 22.63 -3.52 18.99
CA ASN A 204 23.36 -3.06 20.17
C ASN A 204 24.64 -2.25 19.84
N TYR A 205 25.16 -2.34 18.61
CA TYR A 205 26.38 -1.64 18.19
C TYR A 205 26.16 -0.41 17.29
N THR A 206 24.91 -0.03 16.98
CA THR A 206 24.58 1.19 16.21
C THR A 206 23.79 2.20 17.07
N PRO A 207 24.44 2.97 17.97
CA PRO A 207 23.75 3.87 18.90
C PRO A 207 23.25 5.19 18.28
N ILE A 208 23.04 5.29 16.96
CA ILE A 208 22.76 6.59 16.31
C ILE A 208 21.32 6.72 15.77
N PHE A 209 20.55 5.63 15.65
CA PHE A 209 19.16 5.69 15.12
C PHE A 209 18.06 5.47 16.17
N CYS A 210 18.35 5.80 17.43
CA CYS A 210 17.31 6.00 18.45
C CYS A 210 16.83 7.46 18.43
N ILE A 211 15.98 7.82 17.47
CA ILE A 211 15.01 8.91 17.65
C ILE A 211 13.63 8.36 17.27
N SER A 212 12.97 7.87 18.33
CA SER A 212 11.54 7.95 18.61
C SER A 212 10.54 7.47 17.54
N THR A 213 10.27 6.18 17.62
CA THR A 213 8.94 5.59 17.41
C THR A 213 7.88 6.23 18.32
N VAL A 214 6.79 6.71 17.71
CA VAL A 214 5.39 6.45 18.09
C VAL A 214 4.64 6.10 16.82
#